data_AF-A0A7S2T5B3-F1
#
_entry.id   AF-A0A7S2T5B3-F1
#
_cell.length_a   1.000
_cell.length_b   1.000
_cell.length_c   1.000
_cell.angle_alpha   90.00
_cell.angle_beta   90.00
_cell.angle_gamma   90.00
#
_symmetry.space_group_name_H-M   'P 1'
#
loop_
_entity.id
_entity.type
_entity.pdbx_description
1 polymer ?
#
loop_
_entity_poly.entity_id
_entity_poly.type
_entity_poly.pdbx_seq_one_letter_code
_entity_poly.pdbx_strand_id
1 'polypeptide(L)'
;MVEIGSTGVSFTKVAREWRCKYAMGKDGGPGTSEALTRAQALLNEYLPQLKGLAGAEVTRIVCGGCADFKVIVNQPAADHDTWKAKGYAPEEGEGVRRRGGTLKEGEE
;
A
#
# COMPACT_ATOMS: atom_id res chain seq x y z
N MET A 1 12.78 -14.61 -14.35
CA MET A 1 13.12 -14.50 -12.92
C MET A 1 14.31 -13.57 -12.83
N VAL A 2 14.30 -12.62 -11.90
CA VAL A 2 15.33 -11.59 -11.75
C VAL A 2 16.12 -11.88 -10.48
N GLU A 3 17.43 -11.61 -10.47
CA GLU A 3 18.31 -11.79 -9.31
C GLU A 3 18.73 -10.44 -8.72
N ILE A 4 18.85 -10.39 -7.39
CA ILE A 4 19.35 -9.18 -6.69
C ILE A 4 20.87 -9.26 -6.61
N GLY A 5 21.57 -8.68 -7.59
CA GLY A 5 23.02 -8.57 -7.60
C GLY A 5 23.71 -9.90 -7.31
N SER A 6 24.71 -9.91 -6.42
CA SER A 6 25.45 -11.12 -6.01
C SER A 6 24.87 -11.82 -4.77
N THR A 7 23.61 -11.56 -4.41
CA THR A 7 23.02 -12.10 -3.17
C THR A 7 22.52 -13.54 -3.29
N GLY A 8 22.36 -14.04 -4.53
CA GLY A 8 21.76 -15.35 -4.80
C GLY A 8 20.24 -15.39 -4.61
N VAL A 9 19.59 -14.26 -4.30
CA VAL A 9 18.13 -14.17 -4.18
C VAL A 9 17.51 -13.88 -5.53
N SER A 10 16.53 -14.72 -5.92
CA SER A 10 15.79 -14.58 -7.17
C SER A 10 14.29 -14.43 -6.93
N PHE A 11 13.62 -13.69 -7.81
CA PHE A 11 12.20 -13.37 -7.67
C PHE A 11 11.51 -13.19 -9.02
N THR A 12 10.18 -13.29 -9.01
CA THR A 12 9.33 -13.08 -10.20
C THR A 12 8.49 -11.81 -10.10
N LYS A 13 8.34 -11.25 -8.90
CA LYS A 13 7.56 -10.03 -8.64
C LYS A 13 8.32 -9.08 -7.73
N VAL A 14 8.17 -7.78 -7.98
CA VAL A 14 8.61 -6.70 -7.10
C VAL A 14 7.40 -6.20 -6.32
N ALA A 15 7.53 -6.13 -5.00
CA ALA A 15 6.49 -5.64 -4.10
C ALA A 15 6.75 -4.18 -3.73
N ARG A 16 5.70 -3.34 -3.77
CA ARG A 16 5.70 -2.03 -3.09
C ARG A 16 4.65 -2.02 -1.99
N GLU A 17 5.00 -1.44 -0.84
CA GLU A 17 4.18 -1.42 0.37
C GLU A 17 3.69 -0.01 0.67
N TRP A 18 2.38 0.14 0.87
CA TRP A 18 1.79 1.26 1.59
C TRP A 18 1.45 0.79 2.99
N ARG A 19 1.85 1.54 4.01
CA ARG A 19 1.62 1.17 5.41
C ARG A 19 1.30 2.37 6.25
N CYS A 20 0.29 2.23 7.10
CA CYS A 20 0.02 3.17 8.18
C CYS A 20 -0.42 2.45 9.45
N LYS A 21 -0.25 3.14 10.59
CA LYS A 21 -0.90 2.76 11.84
C LYS A 21 -2.32 3.32 11.87
N TYR A 22 -3.25 2.57 12.45
CA TYR A 22 -4.62 3.01 12.67
C TYR A 22 -4.95 3.05 14.17
N ALA A 23 -5.84 3.95 14.58
CA ALA A 23 -6.35 3.97 15.94
C ALA A 23 -7.40 2.86 16.14
N MET A 24 -7.36 2.15 17.27
CA MET A 24 -8.39 1.16 17.59
C MET A 24 -9.76 1.82 17.74
N GLY A 25 -10.80 1.02 17.51
CA GLY A 25 -12.18 1.42 17.76
C GLY A 25 -12.48 1.59 19.25
N LYS A 26 -13.67 2.11 19.55
CA LYS A 26 -14.14 2.35 20.93
C LYS A 26 -14.27 1.05 21.74
N ASP A 27 -14.45 -0.07 21.04
CA ASP A 27 -14.47 -1.44 21.58
C ASP A 27 -13.06 -2.02 21.84
N GLY A 28 -12.00 -1.24 21.59
CA GLY A 28 -10.61 -1.68 21.69
C GLY A 28 -10.15 -2.57 20.52
N GLY A 29 -11.02 -2.82 19.54
CA GLY A 29 -10.74 -3.65 18.38
C GLY A 29 -10.77 -2.89 17.05
N PRO A 30 -10.43 -3.53 15.92
CA PRO A 30 -10.49 -2.90 14.60
C PRO A 30 -11.92 -2.68 14.09
N GLY A 31 -12.91 -3.41 14.61
CA GLY A 31 -14.27 -3.47 14.06
C GLY A 31 -15.00 -2.13 14.05
N THR A 32 -14.71 -1.25 15.02
CA THR A 32 -15.30 0.09 15.11
C THR A 32 -14.30 1.22 14.85
N SER A 33 -13.17 0.92 14.19
CA SER A 33 -12.13 1.91 13.91
C SER A 33 -12.54 2.87 12.79
N GLU A 34 -12.70 4.15 13.12
CA GLU A 34 -12.88 5.22 12.14
C GLU A 34 -11.63 5.42 11.27
N ALA A 35 -10.44 5.18 11.83
CA ALA A 35 -9.18 5.26 11.09
C ALA A 35 -9.12 4.20 9.97
N LEU A 36 -9.56 2.96 10.23
CA LEU A 36 -9.68 1.93 9.18
C LEU A 36 -10.73 2.29 8.13
N THR A 37 -11.85 2.90 8.55
CA THR A 37 -12.88 3.38 7.62
C THR A 37 -12.30 4.41 6.64
N ARG A 38 -11.53 5.39 7.14
CA ARG A 38 -10.84 6.38 6.31
C ARG A 38 -9.78 5.77 5.40
N ALA A 39 -8.96 4.84 5.93
CA ALA A 39 -7.94 4.15 5.13
C ALA A 39 -8.54 3.30 4.00
N GLN A 40 -9.66 2.62 4.27
CA GLN A 40 -10.43 1.86 3.28
C GLN A 40 -11.02 2.77 2.20
N ALA A 41 -11.60 3.91 2.59
CA ALA A 41 -12.16 4.87 1.64
C ALA A 41 -11.09 5.39 0.69
N LEU A 42 -9.94 5.81 1.23
CA LEU A 42 -8.79 6.23 0.43
C LEU A 42 -8.32 5.13 -0.51
N LEU A 43 -8.18 3.90 -0.01
CA LEU A 43 -7.80 2.79 -0.89
C LEU A 43 -8.84 2.53 -1.99
N ASN A 44 -10.13 2.71 -1.74
CA ASN A 44 -11.15 2.55 -2.78
C ASN A 44 -10.98 3.53 -3.95
N GLU A 45 -10.46 4.73 -3.71
CA GLU A 45 -10.16 5.72 -4.75
C GLU A 45 -9.05 5.23 -5.70
N TYR A 46 -8.01 4.59 -5.15
CA TYR A 46 -6.85 4.12 -5.92
C TYR A 46 -6.95 2.66 -6.39
N LEU A 47 -7.80 1.85 -5.77
CA LEU A 47 -7.90 0.42 -6.05
C LEU A 47 -8.17 0.09 -7.53
N PRO A 48 -9.02 0.83 -8.27
CA PRO A 48 -9.21 0.59 -9.71
C PRO A 48 -7.92 0.80 -10.49
N GLN A 49 -7.14 1.85 -10.17
CA GLN A 49 -5.88 2.16 -10.84
C GLN A 49 -4.81 1.11 -10.52
N LEU A 50 -4.72 0.68 -9.25
CA LEU A 50 -3.79 -0.38 -8.83
C LEU A 50 -4.12 -1.72 -9.49
N LYS A 51 -5.40 -2.08 -9.59
CA LYS A 51 -5.84 -3.31 -10.29
C LYS A 51 -5.69 -3.23 -11.81
N GLY A 52 -5.56 -2.02 -12.36
CA GLY A 52 -5.27 -1.80 -13.78
C GLY A 52 -3.82 -2.05 -14.17
N LEU A 53 -2.91 -2.23 -13.20
CA LEU A 53 -1.53 -2.59 -13.48
C LEU A 53 -1.46 -4.03 -13.99
N ALA A 54 -0.95 -4.20 -15.21
CA ALA A 54 -0.88 -5.49 -15.88
C ALA A 54 -0.13 -6.52 -15.01
N GLY A 55 -0.79 -7.67 -14.76
CA GLY A 55 -0.21 -8.77 -13.99
C GLY A 55 0.05 -8.50 -12.51
N ALA A 56 -0.33 -7.32 -11.99
CA ALA A 56 -0.12 -6.96 -10.59
C ALA A 56 -1.19 -7.58 -9.69
N GLU A 57 -0.77 -8.00 -8.50
CA GLU A 57 -1.66 -8.43 -7.43
C GLU A 57 -1.67 -7.40 -6.31
N VAL A 58 -2.87 -7.00 -5.89
CA VAL A 58 -3.05 -6.04 -4.78
C VAL A 58 -3.53 -6.80 -3.54
N THR A 59 -2.68 -6.87 -2.52
CA THR A 59 -2.98 -7.57 -1.26
C THR A 59 -3.17 -6.55 -0.14
N ARG A 60 -4.30 -6.67 0.57
CA ARG A 60 -4.58 -5.87 1.76
C ARG A 60 -4.33 -6.69 3.02
N ILE A 61 -3.64 -6.11 4.00
CA ILE A 61 -3.32 -6.76 5.26
C ILE A 61 -3.75 -5.84 6.40
N VAL A 62 -4.59 -6.35 7.30
CA VAL A 62 -5.04 -5.63 8.50
C VAL A 62 -4.68 -6.45 9.72
N CYS A 63 -3.86 -5.89 10.61
CA CYS A 63 -3.41 -6.58 11.82
C CYS A 63 -4.07 -5.95 13.05
N GLY A 64 -5.01 -6.68 13.65
CA GLY A 64 -5.72 -6.28 14.88
C GLY A 64 -4.83 -6.10 16.11
N GLY A 65 -3.68 -6.79 16.18
CA GLY A 65 -2.76 -6.69 17.33
C GLY A 65 -1.78 -5.53 17.22
N CYS A 66 -1.19 -5.33 16.03
CA CYS A 66 -0.16 -4.31 15.82
C CYS A 66 -0.72 -2.99 15.27
N ALA A 67 -2.03 -2.92 15.04
CA ALA A 67 -2.72 -1.77 14.47
C ALA A 67 -2.17 -1.33 13.10
N ASP A 68 -1.78 -2.29 12.25
CA ASP A 68 -1.25 -2.03 10.91
C ASP A 68 -2.33 -2.19 9.83
N PHE A 69 -2.44 -1.20 8.96
CA PHE A 69 -3.14 -1.30 7.67
C PHE A 69 -2.08 -1.23 6.56
N LYS A 70 -1.99 -2.30 5.77
CA LYS A 70 -1.01 -2.40 4.68
C LYS A 70 -1.68 -2.74 3.35
N VAL A 71 -1.09 -2.21 2.29
CA VAL A 71 -1.42 -2.54 0.90
C VAL A 71 -0.11 -2.91 0.22
N ILE A 72 -0.05 -4.11 -0.33
CA ILE A 72 1.08 -4.58 -1.12
C ILE A 72 0.65 -4.66 -2.58
N VAL A 73 1.40 -3.99 -3.45
CA VAL A 73 1.26 -4.12 -4.90
C VAL A 73 2.40 -5.01 -5.39
N ASN A 74 2.09 -6.27 -5.71
CA ASN A 74 3.03 -7.27 -6.21
C ASN A 74 3.00 -7.30 -7.72
N GLN A 75 3.99 -6.67 -8.34
CA GLN A 75 4.01 -6.42 -9.77
C GLN A 75 5.06 -7.30 -10.47
N PRO A 76 4.81 -7.85 -11.66
CA PRO A 76 5.78 -8.71 -12.33
C PRO A 76 7.11 -7.98 -12.56
N ALA A 77 8.23 -8.61 -12.20
CA ALA A 77 9.54 -7.97 -12.28
C ALA A 77 9.88 -7.47 -13.69
N ALA A 78 9.37 -8.14 -14.73
CA ALA A 78 9.54 -7.74 -16.13
C ALA A 78 8.87 -6.40 -16.46
N ASP A 79 7.80 -6.04 -15.76
CA ASP A 79 7.05 -4.81 -15.99
C ASP A 79 7.53 -3.67 -15.08
N HIS A 80 8.41 -3.95 -14.10
CA HIS A 80 8.72 -3.03 -13.01
C HIS A 80 9.36 -1.72 -13.47
N ASP A 81 10.32 -1.81 -14.40
CA ASP A 81 11.02 -0.63 -14.91
C ASP A 81 10.08 0.29 -15.71
N THR A 82 9.10 -0.27 -16.42
CA THR A 82 8.05 0.50 -17.11
C THR A 82 7.17 1.25 -16.12
N TRP A 83 6.84 0.63 -14.98
CA TRP A 83 6.06 1.29 -13.93
C TRP A 83 6.87 2.35 -13.19
N LYS A 84 8.16 2.08 -12.92
CA LYS A 84 9.12 3.04 -12.36
C LYS A 84 9.30 4.27 -13.24
N ALA A 85 9.39 4.10 -14.56
CA ALA A 85 9.50 5.21 -15.50
C ALA A 85 8.26 6.14 -15.48
N LYS A 86 7.11 5.64 -15.02
CA LYS A 86 5.88 6.42 -14.77
C LYS A 86 5.82 7.01 -13.36
N GLY A 87 6.94 7.04 -12.64
CA GLY A 87 7.02 7.53 -11.26
C GLY A 87 6.17 6.70 -10.29
N TYR A 88 6.02 5.40 -10.54
CA TYR A 88 5.18 4.50 -9.74
C TYR A 88 3.73 4.99 -9.57
N ALA A 89 3.19 5.76 -10.53
CA ALA A 89 1.80 6.19 -10.46
C ALA A 89 0.85 4.97 -10.30
N PRO A 90 -0.14 5.02 -9.39
CA PRO A 90 -0.56 6.16 -8.56
C PRO A 90 0.12 6.29 -7.18
N GLU A 91 1.08 5.41 -6.82
CA GLU A 91 1.66 5.35 -5.48
C GLU A 91 2.46 6.58 -5.06
N GLU A 92 3.14 7.26 -6.00
CA GLU A 92 3.86 8.51 -5.72
C GLU A 92 3.14 9.77 -6.23
N GLY A 93 1.83 9.69 -6.50
CA GLY A 93 1.03 10.90 -6.72
C GLY A 93 1.07 11.83 -5.50
N GLU A 94 0.95 13.15 -5.72
CA GLU A 94 1.06 14.17 -4.65
C GLU A 94 0.12 13.92 -3.44
N GLY A 95 -1.00 13.21 -3.64
CA GLY A 95 -1.96 12.86 -2.59
C GLY A 95 -1.55 11.71 -1.65
N VAL A 96 -0.67 10.79 -2.08
CA VAL A 96 -0.30 9.58 -1.32
C VAL A 96 0.96 9.82 -0.47
N ARG A 97 1.97 10.53 -1.01
CA ARG A 97 3.26 10.74 -0.32
C ARG A 97 3.18 11.67 0.90
N ARG A 98 2.27 12.67 0.91
CA ARG A 98 2.12 13.62 2.04
C ARG A 98 1.35 13.04 3.24
N ARG A 99 0.60 11.95 3.07
CA ARG A 99 -0.26 11.37 4.13
C ARG A 99 0.33 10.11 4.79
N GLY A 100 1.55 9.72 4.40
CA GLY A 100 2.26 8.53 4.92
C GLY A 100 2.98 8.73 6.27
N GLY A 101 3.00 9.94 6.81
CA GLY A 101 3.28 10.20 8.22
C GLY A 101 1.97 10.19 9.00
N THR A 102 1.97 9.64 10.22
CA THR A 102 0.84 9.58 11.17
C THR A 102 -0.30 10.51 10.79
N LEU A 103 -1.47 9.95 10.45
CA LEU A 103 -2.74 10.68 10.35
C LEU A 103 -3.03 11.30 11.72
N LYS A 104 -2.34 12.40 12.05
CA LYS A 104 -2.68 13.25 13.16
C LYS A 104 -3.97 13.94 12.78
N GLU A 105 -4.95 13.79 13.65
CA GLU A 105 -6.22 14.48 13.56
C GLU A 105 -5.98 15.99 13.45
N GLY A 106 -6.69 16.62 12.52
CA GLY A 106 -6.92 18.06 12.47
C GLY A 106 -5.76 18.92 11.98
N GLU A 107 -5.93 19.53 10.82
CA GLU A 107 -5.67 20.96 10.70
C GLU A 107 -6.69 21.57 9.74
N GLU A 108 -7.21 22.71 10.19
CA GLU A 108 -8.28 23.56 9.64
C GLU A 108 -7.94 24.17 8.27
#